data_AF-A0AAF0DLQ6-F1
#
_entry.id   AF-A0AAF0DLQ6-F1
#
_cell.length_a   1.000
_cell.length_b   1.000
_cell.length_c   1.000
_cell.angle_alpha   90.00
_cell.angle_beta   90.00
_cell.angle_gamma   90.00
#
_symmetry.space_group_name_H-M   'P 1'
#
loop_
_entity.id
_entity.type
_entity.pdbx_description
1 polymer ?
#
loop_
_entity_poly.entity_id
_entity_poly.type
_entity_poly.pdbx_seq_one_letter_code
_entity_poly.pdbx_strand_id
1 'polypeptide(L)'
;MLCSLLVLVSSVTASYVPDINHAKRQDSKTATDATDSTQPTKTTKTADSTDTTTAASSGTDTAATSGTNTDAKSGTGTKGTGTKTTNPKTTTVDPRLPPGGIKLVTPAITAERTYIKIGDFATFAWNYTSVQVTPTAIDVVAFCSKNQHAYTIAGNQSVQETGVVTWDTSKYKSEDVPLLTEIYTLLVYDVEIGPSDIPPAGRLGAQQNFRFGVYSPQPYTPLSGSLSLISIR
;
A
#
# COMPACT_ATOMS: atom_id res chain seq x y z
N MET A 1 6.78 42.33 36.27
CA MET A 1 8.03 42.25 35.51
C MET A 1 8.65 40.90 35.82
N LEU A 2 8.45 39.89 34.97
CA LEU A 2 9.28 38.68 34.92
C LEU A 2 9.08 38.02 33.55
N CYS A 3 10.21 37.68 32.93
CA CYS A 3 10.40 37.50 31.50
C CYS A 3 9.80 36.19 30.94
N SER A 4 9.13 36.32 29.79
CA SER A 4 8.94 35.26 28.81
C SER A 4 10.29 34.79 28.26
N LEU A 5 10.54 33.49 28.28
CA LEU A 5 11.59 32.85 27.49
C LEU A 5 10.93 32.10 26.33
N LEU A 6 10.95 32.69 25.14
CA LEU A 6 10.61 32.01 23.89
C LEU A 6 11.84 31.21 23.43
N VAL A 7 11.75 29.89 23.36
CA VAL A 7 12.76 29.06 22.71
C VAL A 7 12.25 28.73 21.30
N LEU A 8 12.81 29.41 20.31
CA LEU A 8 12.66 29.10 18.88
C LEU A 8 13.61 27.95 18.54
N VAL A 9 13.08 26.74 18.38
CA VAL A 9 13.84 25.61 17.80
C VAL A 9 13.62 25.63 16.30
N SER A 10 14.60 26.15 15.55
CA SER A 10 14.67 25.98 14.09
C SER A 10 15.31 24.62 13.78
N SER A 11 14.54 23.68 13.23
CA SER A 11 15.08 22.46 12.64
C SER A 11 15.36 22.70 11.15
N VAL A 12 16.64 22.77 10.80
CA VAL A 12 17.10 22.63 9.41
C VAL A 12 17.14 21.15 9.08
N THR A 13 16.27 20.67 8.20
CA THR A 13 16.40 19.33 7.65
C THR A 13 17.32 19.39 6.43
N ALA A 14 18.51 18.80 6.57
CA ALA A 14 19.41 18.56 5.46
C ALA A 14 18.78 17.51 4.54
N SER A 15 18.56 17.85 3.27
CA SER A 15 18.13 16.90 2.25
C SER A 15 19.30 15.98 1.90
N TYR A 16 19.26 14.74 2.36
CA TYR A 16 20.18 13.69 1.92
C TYR A 16 19.66 13.08 0.62
N VAL A 17 20.38 13.31 -0.48
CA VAL A 17 20.12 12.67 -1.78
C VAL A 17 21.16 11.56 -1.95
N PRO A 18 20.78 10.27 -2.04
CA PRO A 18 21.73 9.24 -2.42
C PRO A 18 22.04 9.34 -3.92
N ASP A 19 23.30 9.63 -4.22
CA ASP A 19 23.89 9.64 -5.55
C ASP A 19 23.99 8.21 -6.10
N ILE A 20 23.04 7.85 -6.97
CA ILE A 20 23.16 6.66 -7.83
C ILE A 20 23.76 7.17 -9.14
N ASN A 21 25.08 7.08 -9.34
CA ASN A 21 25.73 6.93 -10.66
C ASN A 21 27.27 6.83 -10.53
N HIS A 22 27.81 5.62 -10.53
CA HIS A 22 29.22 5.38 -10.83
C HIS A 22 29.36 4.49 -12.07
N ALA A 23 29.16 5.08 -13.25
CA ALA A 23 29.72 4.60 -14.50
C ALA A 23 30.74 5.65 -14.98
N LYS A 24 32.04 5.34 -14.90
CA LYS A 24 33.13 6.18 -15.42
C LYS A 24 33.67 5.61 -16.72
N ARG A 25 33.55 6.40 -17.79
CA ARG A 25 34.43 6.63 -18.97
C ARG A 25 33.67 7.69 -19.81
N GLN A 26 34.20 8.80 -20.31
CA GLN A 26 35.56 9.24 -20.60
C GLN A 26 35.55 10.78 -20.86
N ASP A 27 36.66 11.43 -20.51
CA ASP A 27 37.17 12.77 -20.86
C ASP A 27 36.29 13.91 -21.41
N SER A 28 36.39 15.06 -20.72
CA SER A 28 36.59 16.37 -21.37
C SER A 28 37.22 17.40 -20.41
N LYS A 29 38.56 17.45 -20.45
CA LYS A 29 39.45 18.64 -20.52
C LYS A 29 38.95 19.97 -19.90
N THR A 30 39.65 20.43 -18.85
CA THR A 30 40.47 21.66 -18.82
C THR A 30 40.96 21.92 -17.38
N ALA A 31 42.26 21.81 -17.13
CA ALA A 31 42.95 22.60 -16.12
C ALA A 31 44.45 22.63 -16.42
N THR A 32 45.00 23.79 -16.14
CA THR A 32 46.24 24.40 -16.60
C THR A 32 47.48 23.92 -15.82
N ASP A 33 48.59 23.87 -16.54
CA ASP A 33 50.01 24.02 -16.16
C ASP A 33 50.73 23.17 -15.10
N ALA A 34 51.93 22.75 -15.57
CA ALA A 34 53.23 22.66 -14.91
C ALA A 34 53.64 21.39 -14.14
N THR A 35 54.29 20.49 -14.90
CA THR A 35 55.73 20.15 -14.82
C THR A 35 56.33 19.53 -13.53
N ASP A 36 56.58 18.21 -13.64
CA ASP A 36 57.87 17.50 -13.42
C ASP A 36 58.27 16.98 -12.02
N SER A 37 58.32 15.65 -11.87
CA SER A 37 59.56 14.87 -11.61
C SER A 37 59.29 13.41 -11.20
N THR A 38 59.75 12.46 -12.05
CA THR A 38 60.42 11.17 -11.76
C THR A 38 59.86 10.10 -10.78
N GLN A 39 59.39 8.95 -11.35
CA GLN A 39 59.65 7.48 -11.10
C GLN A 39 60.26 6.95 -9.76
N PRO A 40 60.31 5.60 -9.42
CA PRO A 40 59.56 4.38 -9.79
C PRO A 40 59.07 3.42 -8.63
N THR A 41 58.20 2.45 -9.00
CA THR A 41 58.19 0.97 -8.70
C THR A 41 58.18 0.40 -7.27
N LYS A 42 57.19 -0.50 -6.94
CA LYS A 42 57.40 -1.99 -6.82
C LYS A 42 56.12 -2.78 -6.46
N THR A 43 55.94 -3.88 -7.19
CA THR A 43 55.05 -5.05 -7.05
C THR A 43 55.27 -5.85 -5.76
N THR A 44 54.30 -6.71 -5.34
CA THR A 44 54.46 -8.19 -5.14
C THR A 44 53.10 -8.87 -4.86
N LYS A 45 52.98 -10.13 -5.34
CA LYS A 45 51.85 -11.09 -5.34
C LYS A 45 52.00 -12.15 -4.23
N THR A 46 51.02 -13.09 -4.16
CA THR A 46 51.06 -14.49 -3.60
C THR A 46 50.31 -14.63 -2.25
N ALA A 47 49.14 -15.31 -2.13
CA ALA A 47 48.81 -16.78 -2.09
C ALA A 47 49.46 -17.51 -0.89
N ASP A 48 48.94 -18.50 -0.14
CA ASP A 48 47.76 -19.38 -0.08
C ASP A 48 47.85 -20.17 1.28
N SER A 49 46.82 -21.00 1.62
CA SER A 49 46.79 -22.19 2.51
C SER A 49 46.54 -22.01 4.03
N THR A 50 45.94 -22.92 4.84
CA THR A 50 45.11 -24.17 4.77
C THR A 50 44.81 -24.64 6.23
N ASP A 51 43.69 -25.35 6.49
CA ASP A 51 43.39 -26.33 7.60
C ASP A 51 43.27 -25.87 9.09
N THR A 52 42.55 -26.48 10.06
CA THR A 52 41.79 -27.77 10.23
C THR A 52 40.96 -27.79 11.56
N THR A 53 39.91 -28.64 11.60
CA THR A 53 39.38 -29.52 12.71
C THR A 53 38.64 -29.04 13.99
N THR A 54 37.35 -29.43 14.06
CA THR A 54 36.64 -30.35 15.01
C THR A 54 36.81 -30.27 16.55
N ALA A 55 35.69 -30.13 17.29
CA ALA A 55 35.25 -31.04 18.39
C ALA A 55 33.91 -30.59 19.04
N ALA A 56 33.13 -31.57 19.51
CA ALA A 56 31.77 -31.48 20.07
C ALA A 56 31.73 -31.75 21.59
N SER A 57 30.67 -31.29 22.29
CA SER A 57 30.01 -31.92 23.47
C SER A 57 28.84 -31.03 23.93
N SER A 58 27.57 -31.42 23.75
CA SER A 58 26.67 -32.14 24.67
C SER A 58 26.22 -31.38 25.93
N GLY A 59 24.93 -31.05 25.99
CA GLY A 59 24.17 -30.73 27.21
C GLY A 59 22.76 -31.31 27.07
N THR A 60 22.50 -32.35 27.84
CA THR A 60 21.29 -33.18 27.88
C THR A 60 20.24 -32.59 28.83
N ASP A 61 19.01 -33.11 28.70
CA ASP A 61 17.88 -33.16 29.67
C ASP A 61 16.64 -32.34 29.28
N THR A 62 15.40 -32.86 29.28
CA THR A 62 14.90 -34.24 29.46
C THR A 62 13.40 -34.28 29.10
N ALA A 63 13.00 -35.36 28.41
CA ALA A 63 11.71 -36.09 28.42
C ALA A 63 10.38 -35.36 28.02
N ALA A 64 9.40 -36.01 27.39
CA ALA A 64 9.15 -37.44 27.22
C ALA A 64 8.14 -37.73 26.08
N THR A 65 8.41 -38.81 25.35
CA THR A 65 7.49 -39.95 25.08
C THR A 65 6.26 -39.70 24.20
N SER A 66 6.33 -40.07 22.90
CA SER A 66 5.99 -41.41 22.33
C SER A 66 4.47 -41.67 22.25
N GLY A 67 3.90 -42.15 21.15
CA GLY A 67 4.52 -42.82 20.03
C GLY A 67 3.56 -43.07 18.86
N THR A 68 4.17 -43.50 17.77
CA THR A 68 3.55 -44.16 16.63
C THR A 68 2.86 -45.45 17.04
N ASN A 69 1.63 -45.69 16.56
CA ASN A 69 1.10 -47.04 16.39
C ASN A 69 0.23 -47.09 15.11
N THR A 70 0.78 -47.76 14.10
CA THR A 70 0.01 -48.46 13.07
C THR A 70 -0.56 -49.72 13.68
N ASP A 71 -1.88 -49.89 13.69
CA ASP A 71 -2.51 -51.21 13.81
C ASP A 71 -3.88 -51.23 13.14
N ALA A 72 -4.06 -52.22 12.28
CA ALA A 72 -5.31 -52.59 11.66
C ALA A 72 -6.03 -53.62 12.54
N LYS A 73 -7.27 -53.33 12.97
CA LYS A 73 -8.28 -54.37 13.26
C LYS A 73 -9.71 -53.82 13.25
N SER A 74 -10.53 -54.52 12.47
CA SER A 74 -12.00 -54.57 12.44
C SER A 74 -12.71 -54.40 13.80
N GLY A 75 -13.75 -53.56 13.81
CA GLY A 75 -14.73 -53.43 14.90
C GLY A 75 -15.99 -52.68 14.46
N THR A 76 -17.13 -53.35 14.56
CA THR A 76 -18.49 -52.92 14.22
C THR A 76 -19.03 -51.78 15.11
N GLY A 77 -19.59 -50.75 14.46
CA GLY A 77 -20.79 -50.01 14.87
C GLY A 77 -20.68 -48.99 16.02
N THR A 78 -20.55 -47.70 15.69
CA THR A 78 -21.23 -46.58 16.38
C THR A 78 -21.31 -45.39 15.41
N LYS A 79 -22.52 -44.85 15.20
CA LYS A 79 -22.83 -43.76 14.28
C LYS A 79 -22.36 -42.43 14.88
N GLY A 80 -21.09 -42.10 14.70
CA GLY A 80 -20.53 -40.78 15.03
C GLY A 80 -20.83 -39.77 13.93
N THR A 81 -21.54 -38.70 14.25
CA THR A 81 -21.69 -37.50 13.42
C THR A 81 -20.32 -36.85 13.25
N GLY A 82 -19.61 -37.23 12.18
CA GLY A 82 -18.31 -36.66 11.84
C GLY A 82 -18.45 -35.21 11.37
N THR A 83 -17.84 -34.29 12.12
CA THR A 83 -17.57 -32.93 11.65
C THR A 83 -16.69 -33.02 10.41
N LYS A 84 -17.23 -32.62 9.26
CA LYS A 84 -16.45 -32.52 8.02
C LYS A 84 -15.45 -31.38 8.16
N THR A 85 -14.21 -31.70 8.51
CA THR A 85 -13.07 -30.80 8.32
C THR A 85 -12.86 -30.63 6.82
N THR A 86 -13.26 -29.49 6.28
CA THR A 86 -12.92 -29.10 4.91
C THR A 86 -11.44 -28.75 4.87
N ASN A 87 -10.63 -29.54 4.16
CA ASN A 87 -9.26 -29.15 3.88
C ASN A 87 -9.24 -27.78 3.19
N PRO A 88 -8.40 -26.82 3.63
CA PRO A 88 -8.27 -25.54 2.95
C PRO A 88 -7.77 -25.78 1.52
N LYS A 89 -8.44 -25.17 0.54
CA LYS A 89 -8.02 -25.23 -0.86
C LYS A 89 -6.73 -24.43 -1.01
N THR A 90 -5.59 -25.11 -1.07
CA THR A 90 -4.32 -24.46 -1.36
C THR A 90 -4.24 -24.16 -2.86
N THR A 91 -4.00 -22.90 -3.20
CA THR A 91 -3.78 -22.47 -4.59
C THR A 91 -2.28 -22.32 -4.80
N THR A 92 -1.69 -23.13 -5.67
CA THR A 92 -0.28 -23.00 -6.05
C THR A 92 -0.14 -21.92 -7.11
N VAL A 93 0.59 -20.85 -6.81
CA VAL A 93 0.89 -19.75 -7.74
C VAL A 93 2.36 -19.79 -8.09
N ASP A 94 2.71 -19.58 -9.37
CA ASP A 94 4.11 -19.40 -9.78
C ASP A 94 4.66 -18.11 -9.15
N PRO A 95 5.70 -18.18 -8.29
CA PRO A 95 6.26 -17.01 -7.61
C PRO A 95 6.91 -15.99 -8.57
N ARG A 96 7.12 -16.33 -9.85
CA ARG A 96 7.62 -15.41 -10.87
C ARG A 96 6.54 -14.47 -11.44
N LEU A 97 5.27 -14.75 -11.17
CA LEU A 97 4.18 -13.92 -11.65
C LEU A 97 4.09 -12.61 -10.83
N PRO A 98 3.66 -11.51 -11.47
CA PRO A 98 3.41 -10.28 -10.74
C PRO A 98 2.21 -10.44 -9.78
N PRO A 99 2.07 -9.53 -8.81
CA PRO A 99 0.84 -9.37 -8.08
C PRO A 99 -0.34 -9.05 -9.00
N GLY A 100 -1.53 -9.45 -8.56
CA GLY A 100 -2.79 -9.06 -9.17
C GLY A 100 -3.16 -7.61 -8.84
N GLY A 101 -4.11 -7.07 -9.62
CA GLY A 101 -4.61 -5.71 -9.47
C GLY A 101 -6.03 -5.58 -9.99
N ILE A 102 -6.46 -4.35 -10.27
CA ILE A 102 -7.77 -4.04 -10.82
C ILE A 102 -7.66 -3.24 -12.12
N LYS A 103 -8.75 -3.24 -12.88
CA LYS A 103 -8.98 -2.34 -14.00
C LYS A 103 -10.33 -1.67 -13.79
N LEU A 104 -10.30 -0.35 -13.61
CA LEU A 104 -11.49 0.43 -13.36
C LEU A 104 -12.40 0.41 -14.60
N VAL A 105 -13.68 0.15 -14.36
CA VAL A 105 -14.77 0.17 -15.34
C VAL A 105 -15.58 1.46 -15.18
N THR A 106 -15.91 1.79 -13.93
CA THR A 106 -16.65 3.01 -13.57
C THR A 106 -15.90 3.78 -12.49
N PRO A 107 -15.66 5.08 -12.68
CA PRO A 107 -15.77 5.80 -13.95
C PRO A 107 -14.81 5.23 -15.01
N ALA A 108 -15.11 5.45 -16.29
CA ALA A 108 -14.24 5.01 -17.36
C ALA A 108 -12.85 5.65 -17.20
N ILE A 109 -11.78 4.87 -17.33
CA ILE A 109 -10.40 5.38 -17.23
C ILE A 109 -10.06 6.43 -18.31
N THR A 110 -10.85 6.50 -19.38
CA THR A 110 -10.73 7.49 -20.45
C THR A 110 -11.43 8.81 -20.12
N ALA A 111 -12.18 8.89 -19.02
CA ALA A 111 -12.77 10.15 -18.59
C ALA A 111 -11.63 11.11 -18.21
N GLU A 112 -11.56 12.26 -18.87
CA GLU A 112 -10.47 13.22 -18.69
C GLU A 112 -10.27 13.60 -17.22
N ARG A 113 -11.38 13.76 -16.48
CA ARG A 113 -11.40 14.00 -15.03
C ARG A 113 -12.69 13.46 -14.43
N THR A 114 -12.60 12.84 -13.26
CA THR A 114 -13.78 12.47 -12.44
C THR A 114 -13.90 13.42 -11.26
N TYR A 115 -15.10 13.96 -11.05
CA TYR A 115 -15.44 14.80 -9.91
C TYR A 115 -16.65 14.27 -9.17
N ILE A 116 -16.57 14.19 -7.85
CA ILE A 116 -17.62 13.73 -6.96
C ILE A 116 -18.04 14.89 -6.06
N LYS A 117 -19.34 15.16 -6.03
CA LYS A 117 -19.93 16.21 -5.22
C LYS A 117 -20.15 15.71 -3.79
N ILE A 118 -19.69 16.46 -2.79
CA ILE A 118 -19.97 16.16 -1.38
C ILE A 118 -21.48 16.28 -1.13
N GLY A 119 -22.06 15.24 -0.53
CA GLY A 119 -23.50 15.11 -0.30
C GLY A 119 -24.26 14.35 -1.38
N ASP A 120 -23.56 13.73 -2.32
CA ASP A 120 -24.13 12.87 -3.37
C ASP A 120 -23.54 11.45 -3.31
N PHE A 121 -24.12 10.53 -4.09
CA PHE A 121 -23.60 9.17 -4.24
C PHE A 121 -22.63 9.08 -5.41
N ALA A 122 -21.58 8.28 -5.26
CA ALA A 122 -20.64 7.95 -6.33
C ALA A 122 -20.47 6.44 -6.46
N THR A 123 -20.43 5.91 -7.67
CA THR A 123 -20.26 4.47 -7.92
C THR A 123 -18.88 4.19 -8.51
N PHE A 124 -18.22 3.18 -7.98
CA PHE A 124 -16.97 2.65 -8.50
C PHE A 124 -17.18 1.20 -8.91
N ALA A 125 -16.70 0.84 -10.09
CA ALA A 125 -16.73 -0.53 -10.59
C ALA A 125 -15.40 -0.91 -11.21
N TRP A 126 -14.96 -2.16 -11.06
CA TRP A 126 -13.71 -2.66 -11.61
C TRP A 126 -13.75 -4.16 -11.91
N ASN A 127 -12.86 -4.59 -12.78
CA ASN A 127 -12.54 -6.01 -13.00
C ASN A 127 -11.19 -6.34 -12.38
N TYR A 128 -11.04 -7.55 -11.86
CA TYR A 128 -9.75 -8.03 -11.36
C TYR A 128 -8.83 -8.43 -12.51
N THR A 129 -7.53 -8.20 -12.34
CA THR A 129 -6.50 -8.57 -13.31
C THR A 129 -5.41 -9.36 -12.64
N SER A 130 -5.08 -10.53 -13.18
CA SER A 130 -4.01 -11.40 -12.68
C SER A 130 -4.14 -11.83 -11.21
N VAL A 131 -5.35 -11.76 -10.64
CA VAL A 131 -5.65 -12.30 -9.31
C VAL A 131 -5.92 -13.81 -9.47
N GLN A 132 -5.09 -14.63 -8.84
CA GLN A 132 -5.19 -16.09 -8.86
C GLN A 132 -5.60 -16.66 -7.50
N VAL A 133 -5.24 -15.95 -6.43
CA VAL A 133 -5.69 -16.26 -5.08
C VAL A 133 -6.75 -15.23 -4.71
N THR A 134 -8.00 -15.68 -4.63
CA THR A 134 -9.13 -14.83 -4.27
C THR A 134 -8.99 -14.37 -2.82
N PRO A 135 -8.98 -13.04 -2.56
CA PRO A 135 -9.05 -12.50 -1.21
C PRO A 135 -10.25 -13.05 -0.43
N THR A 136 -10.11 -13.22 0.89
CA THR A 136 -11.24 -13.55 1.77
C THR A 136 -12.23 -12.40 1.84
N ALA A 137 -11.72 -11.17 1.84
CA ALA A 137 -12.49 -9.95 1.63
C ALA A 137 -11.61 -8.84 1.06
N ILE A 138 -12.25 -7.78 0.59
CA ILE A 138 -11.59 -6.55 0.16
C ILE A 138 -12.14 -5.33 0.87
N ASP A 139 -11.28 -4.34 1.04
CA ASP A 139 -11.66 -3.00 1.47
C ASP A 139 -11.50 -2.02 0.30
N VAL A 140 -12.41 -1.04 0.26
CA VAL A 140 -12.41 0.05 -0.69
C VAL A 140 -12.44 1.36 0.07
N VAL A 141 -11.41 2.17 -0.11
CA VAL A 141 -11.27 3.46 0.58
C VAL A 141 -10.89 4.57 -0.38
N ALA A 142 -11.32 5.79 -0.08
CA ALA A 142 -10.83 7.00 -0.71
C ALA A 142 -9.77 7.62 0.20
N PHE A 143 -8.51 7.67 -0.25
CA PHE A 143 -7.43 8.28 0.51
C PHE A 143 -7.19 9.72 0.08
N CYS A 144 -7.15 10.64 1.04
CA CYS A 144 -6.80 12.04 0.81
C CYS A 144 -5.39 12.31 1.34
N SER A 145 -4.45 12.64 0.44
CA SER A 145 -3.07 12.92 0.82
C SER A 145 -2.93 14.21 1.63
N LYS A 146 -3.88 15.14 1.53
CA LYS A 146 -3.80 16.45 2.20
C LYS A 146 -3.97 16.35 3.71
N ASN A 147 -4.89 15.51 4.18
CA ASN A 147 -5.11 15.25 5.59
C ASN A 147 -4.65 13.86 6.04
N GLN A 148 -4.07 13.07 5.13
CA GLN A 148 -3.57 11.72 5.38
C GLN A 148 -4.65 10.79 5.92
N HIS A 149 -5.91 10.99 5.51
CA HIS A 149 -7.05 10.24 5.99
C HIS A 149 -7.64 9.33 4.91
N ALA A 150 -7.98 8.09 5.30
CA ALA A 150 -8.70 7.14 4.46
C ALA A 150 -10.19 7.14 4.84
N TYR A 151 -11.05 7.37 3.85
CA TYR A 151 -12.49 7.38 4.02
C TYR A 151 -13.06 6.08 3.46
N THR A 152 -13.63 5.25 4.33
CA THR A 152 -14.16 3.94 3.94
C THR A 152 -15.37 4.07 3.02
N ILE A 153 -15.22 3.62 1.78
CA ILE A 153 -16.32 3.53 0.82
C ILE A 153 -17.13 2.25 1.10
N ALA A 154 -16.43 1.13 1.21
CA ALA A 154 -16.98 -0.16 1.57
C ALA A 154 -15.90 -0.99 2.27
N GLY A 155 -16.26 -1.63 3.38
CA GLY A 155 -15.34 -2.50 4.13
C GLY A 155 -15.77 -3.96 4.07
N ASN A 156 -14.80 -4.87 4.15
CA ASN A 156 -14.99 -6.32 4.27
C ASN A 156 -15.96 -6.90 3.22
N GLN A 157 -15.80 -6.51 1.96
CA GLN A 157 -16.65 -6.95 0.86
C GLN A 157 -16.20 -8.31 0.31
N SER A 158 -17.16 -9.17 -0.03
CA SER A 158 -16.86 -10.42 -0.74
C SER A 158 -16.44 -10.14 -2.18
N VAL A 159 -15.53 -10.96 -2.69
CA VAL A 159 -15.02 -10.82 -4.07
C VAL A 159 -16.06 -11.37 -5.05
N GLN A 160 -16.42 -10.56 -6.04
CA GLN A 160 -17.30 -10.91 -7.16
C GLN A 160 -16.51 -10.87 -8.46
N GLU A 161 -17.08 -11.35 -9.57
CA GLU A 161 -16.43 -11.27 -10.90
C GLU A 161 -16.10 -9.82 -11.28
N THR A 162 -17.08 -8.93 -11.13
CA THR A 162 -16.92 -7.48 -11.21
C THR A 162 -17.18 -6.88 -9.84
N GLY A 163 -16.21 -6.15 -9.31
CA GLY A 163 -16.39 -5.39 -8.07
C GLY A 163 -17.19 -4.13 -8.35
N VAL A 164 -18.19 -3.84 -7.51
CA VAL A 164 -19.01 -2.62 -7.59
C VAL A 164 -19.33 -2.14 -6.19
N VAL A 165 -19.10 -0.86 -5.92
CA VAL A 165 -19.48 -0.22 -4.65
C VAL A 165 -20.04 1.17 -4.90
N THR A 166 -20.90 1.62 -3.98
CA THR A 166 -21.43 2.98 -3.97
C THR A 166 -21.00 3.69 -2.71
N TRP A 167 -20.39 4.86 -2.88
CA TRP A 167 -19.96 5.74 -1.82
C TRP A 167 -21.02 6.80 -1.54
N ASP A 168 -21.52 6.82 -0.31
CA ASP A 168 -22.39 7.88 0.20
C ASP A 168 -21.53 8.97 0.87
N THR A 169 -21.25 10.04 0.12
CA THR A 169 -20.43 11.14 0.64
C THR A 169 -21.17 12.02 1.65
N SER A 170 -22.50 11.89 1.76
CA SER A 170 -23.30 12.71 2.67
C SER A 170 -23.05 12.37 4.13
N LYS A 171 -22.61 11.13 4.43
CA LYS A 171 -22.28 10.66 5.78
C LYS A 171 -21.20 11.50 6.45
N TYR A 172 -20.24 11.99 5.69
CA TYR A 172 -19.10 12.76 6.20
C TYR A 172 -19.40 14.24 6.46
N LYS A 173 -20.66 14.67 6.38
CA LYS A 173 -21.06 16.03 6.78
C LYS A 173 -21.08 16.21 8.29
N SER A 174 -21.30 15.13 9.04
CA SER A 174 -21.43 15.12 10.50
C SER A 174 -20.34 14.32 11.22
N GLU A 175 -19.43 13.70 10.47
CA GLU A 175 -18.28 12.98 11.03
C GLU A 175 -17.22 13.96 11.57
N ASP A 176 -16.44 13.50 12.56
CA ASP A 176 -15.36 14.29 13.17
C ASP A 176 -14.31 14.73 12.12
N VAL A 177 -14.07 13.89 11.11
CA VAL A 177 -13.17 14.18 9.99
C VAL A 177 -14.02 14.36 8.72
N PRO A 178 -14.37 15.61 8.34
CA PRO A 178 -15.17 15.87 7.16
C PRO A 178 -14.38 15.63 5.86
N LEU A 179 -15.10 15.47 4.75
CA LEU A 179 -14.49 15.47 3.42
C LEU A 179 -13.96 16.85 3.05
N LEU A 180 -12.80 16.88 2.42
CA LEU A 180 -12.17 18.09 1.90
C LEU A 180 -12.47 18.25 0.41
N THR A 181 -12.45 19.48 -0.07
CA THR A 181 -12.42 19.75 -1.52
C THR A 181 -10.99 19.56 -2.02
N GLU A 182 -10.66 18.35 -2.46
CA GLU A 182 -9.29 17.94 -2.78
C GLU A 182 -9.29 16.75 -3.76
N ILE A 183 -8.12 16.37 -4.27
CA ILE A 183 -7.92 15.14 -5.03
C ILE A 183 -7.72 13.95 -4.08
N TYR A 184 -8.47 12.89 -4.33
CA TYR A 184 -8.44 11.62 -3.61
C TYR A 184 -7.90 10.51 -4.52
N THR A 185 -7.32 9.48 -3.91
CA THR A 185 -6.91 8.25 -4.57
C THR A 185 -7.85 7.13 -4.14
N LEU A 186 -8.43 6.40 -5.10
CA LEU A 186 -9.18 5.19 -4.82
C LEU A 186 -8.20 4.06 -4.52
N LEU A 187 -8.37 3.41 -3.38
CA LEU A 187 -7.64 2.21 -2.99
C LEU A 187 -8.62 1.04 -2.90
N VAL A 188 -8.30 -0.05 -3.59
CA VAL A 188 -8.98 -1.35 -3.47
C VAL A 188 -7.91 -2.36 -3.10
N TYR A 189 -8.03 -3.03 -1.98
CA TYR A 189 -7.00 -3.94 -1.46
C TYR A 189 -7.60 -5.14 -0.73
N ASP A 190 -6.80 -6.20 -0.64
CA ASP A 190 -7.08 -7.41 0.14
C ASP A 190 -6.89 -7.11 1.63
N VAL A 191 -7.89 -7.41 2.47
CA VAL A 191 -7.86 -7.08 3.90
C VAL A 191 -6.73 -7.78 4.66
N GLU A 192 -6.24 -8.92 4.17
CA GLU A 192 -5.13 -9.66 4.80
C GLU A 192 -3.75 -9.08 4.46
N ILE A 193 -3.66 -8.30 3.38
CA ILE A 193 -2.42 -7.66 2.91
C ILE A 193 -2.42 -6.18 3.30
N GLY A 194 -3.57 -5.52 3.25
CA GLY A 194 -3.66 -4.09 3.54
C GLY A 194 -3.18 -3.19 2.39
N PRO A 195 -3.27 -1.86 2.59
CA PRO A 195 -3.09 -0.87 1.53
C PRO A 195 -1.61 -0.52 1.24
N SER A 196 -0.68 -0.89 2.12
CA SER A 196 0.74 -0.51 2.06
C SER A 196 1.69 -1.68 1.81
N ASP A 197 1.23 -2.91 2.00
CA ASP A 197 2.12 -4.06 2.00
C ASP A 197 2.40 -4.53 0.58
N ILE A 198 3.53 -5.22 0.41
CA ILE A 198 3.92 -5.78 -0.87
C ILE A 198 3.15 -7.09 -1.07
N PRO A 199 2.20 -7.16 -2.01
CA PRO A 199 1.41 -8.36 -2.25
C PRO A 199 2.29 -9.48 -2.84
N PRO A 200 2.07 -10.75 -2.43
CA PRO A 200 2.66 -11.90 -3.11
C PRO A 200 2.17 -12.05 -4.57
N ALA A 201 2.86 -12.89 -5.34
CA ALA A 201 2.45 -13.27 -6.70
C ALA A 201 0.99 -13.73 -6.73
N GLY A 202 0.21 -13.22 -7.70
CA GLY A 202 -1.19 -13.60 -7.89
C GLY A 202 -2.18 -13.18 -6.79
N ARG A 203 -1.74 -12.46 -5.74
CA ARG A 203 -2.62 -11.83 -4.76
C ARG A 203 -2.96 -10.40 -5.17
N LEU A 204 -4.11 -9.91 -4.73
CA LEU A 204 -4.52 -8.53 -4.99
C LEU A 204 -3.64 -7.55 -4.22
N GLY A 205 -2.91 -6.70 -4.95
CA GLY A 205 -2.23 -5.54 -4.40
C GLY A 205 -3.12 -4.33 -4.27
N ALA A 206 -2.73 -3.41 -3.37
CA ALA A 206 -3.32 -2.09 -3.30
C ALA A 206 -3.02 -1.30 -4.58
N GLN A 207 -4.07 -0.92 -5.30
CA GLN A 207 -3.94 -0.11 -6.51
C GLN A 207 -4.13 1.37 -6.19
N GLN A 208 -3.20 2.21 -6.65
CA GLN A 208 -3.15 3.65 -6.33
C GLN A 208 -3.22 4.56 -7.57
N ASN A 209 -3.60 4.02 -8.72
CA ASN A 209 -3.51 4.71 -9.99
C ASN A 209 -4.74 5.59 -10.31
N PHE A 210 -5.88 5.35 -9.67
CA PHE A 210 -7.09 6.13 -9.94
C PHE A 210 -7.24 7.30 -8.96
N ARG A 211 -7.28 8.51 -9.52
CA ARG A 211 -7.44 9.76 -8.77
C ARG A 211 -8.70 10.49 -9.23
N PHE A 212 -9.42 11.09 -8.29
CA PHE A 212 -10.65 11.83 -8.57
C PHE A 212 -10.75 13.05 -7.65
N GLY A 213 -11.41 14.10 -8.12
CA GLY A 213 -11.68 15.28 -7.31
C GLY A 213 -12.93 15.10 -6.47
N VAL A 214 -12.87 15.51 -5.21
CA VAL A 214 -14.05 15.68 -4.35
C VAL A 214 -14.26 17.17 -4.15
N TYR A 215 -15.51 17.64 -4.22
CA TYR A 215 -15.78 19.08 -4.10
C TYR A 215 -17.09 19.40 -3.38
N SER A 216 -17.11 20.55 -2.70
CA SER A 216 -18.33 21.18 -2.20
C SER A 216 -18.84 22.23 -3.20
N PRO A 217 -20.13 22.21 -3.60
CA PRO A 217 -20.68 23.22 -4.49
C PRO A 217 -20.76 24.58 -3.79
N GLN A 218 -20.54 25.67 -4.52
CA GLN A 218 -20.87 26.99 -3.99
C GLN A 218 -22.39 27.22 -3.99
N PRO A 219 -22.96 27.81 -2.92
CA PRO A 219 -24.37 28.19 -2.90
C PRO A 219 -24.63 29.27 -3.94
N TYR A 220 -25.80 29.21 -4.59
CA TYR A 220 -26.23 30.20 -5.56
C TYR A 220 -26.52 31.54 -4.87
N THR A 221 -25.91 32.63 -5.36
CA THR A 221 -26.25 34.00 -4.94
C THR A 221 -27.15 34.61 -6.02
N PRO A 222 -28.43 34.92 -5.73
CA PRO A 222 -29.32 35.55 -6.70
C PRO A 222 -28.82 36.92 -7.14
N LEU A 223 -28.99 37.23 -8.43
CA LEU A 223 -28.59 38.51 -9.04
C LEU A 223 -29.39 39.72 -8.50
N SER A 224 -30.53 39.48 -7.86
CA SER A 224 -31.44 40.51 -7.35
C SER A 224 -31.04 40.95 -5.93
N GLY A 225 -29.97 41.72 -5.81
CA GLY A 225 -29.61 42.37 -4.55
C GLY A 225 -30.70 43.36 -4.10
N SER A 226 -31.19 43.17 -2.88
CA SER A 226 -31.87 44.14 -2.01
C SER A 226 -32.48 45.38 -2.69
N LEU A 227 -33.73 45.29 -3.14
CA LEU A 227 -34.58 46.47 -3.22
C LEU A 227 -35.06 46.77 -1.80
N SER A 228 -34.28 47.54 -1.04
CA SER A 228 -34.86 48.26 0.10
C SER A 228 -35.97 49.14 -0.49
N LEU A 229 -37.21 48.86 -0.11
CA LEU A 229 -38.37 49.67 -0.48
C LEU A 229 -38.08 51.13 -0.10
N ILE A 230 -37.68 51.95 -1.07
CA ILE A 230 -37.82 53.39 -0.98
C ILE A 230 -39.33 53.62 -1.03
N SER A 231 -39.92 53.75 0.16
CA SER A 231 -41.30 54.19 0.31
C SER A 231 -41.35 55.64 -0.13
N ILE A 232 -41.80 55.88 -1.36
CA ILE A 232 -42.20 57.20 -1.81
C ILE A 232 -43.61 57.41 -1.24
N ARG A 233 -43.69 58.25 -0.20
CA ARG A 233 -44.93 58.85 0.29
C ARG A 233 -45.30 60.06 -0.56
#